data_AF-A0A382P1D6-F1
#
_entry.id   AF-A0A382P1D6-F1
#
_cell.length_a   1.000
_cell.length_b   1.000
_cell.length_c   1.000
_cell.angle_alpha   90.00
_cell.angle_beta   90.00
_cell.angle_gamma   90.00
#
_symmetry.space_group_name_H-M   'P 1'
#
loop_
_entity.id
_entity.type
_entity.pdbx_description
1 polymer ?
#
loop_
_entity_poly.entity_id
_entity_poly.type
_entity_poly.pdbx_seq_one_letter_code
_entity_poly.pdbx_strand_id
1 'polypeptide(L)'
;RRLKRCHYVNRCPICNYLRKKYVHMKSSPYRQRLLDNGGRNLLLTFTLRHQKTHRLVTSQKILVYSIKKLKESRPFSKELFPSKHRLYIVTEYEISWSEENGYAPHCHLQVGTTNPMPTDEMQSILVSEWRRIVGKVSSKSFIPSYAHGVDVSNNPSGKHSQDKDIDELRSMEAMHKRTAKQTRERLRKKGSFSQIQMQYYVTEKKTTANKFLAALKEIYKNTRRSFRALFFNTNSHHPLYS
;
A
#
# COMPACT_ATOMS: atom_id res chain seq x y z
N ARG A 1 10.52 22.20 17.96
CA ARG A 1 9.52 21.61 18.89
C ARG A 1 9.31 20.12 18.56
N ARG A 2 9.50 19.20 19.52
CA ARG A 2 9.29 17.74 19.33
C ARG A 2 7.78 17.45 19.30
N LEU A 3 7.27 16.80 18.24
CA LEU A 3 5.86 16.38 18.18
C LEU A 3 5.57 15.40 19.34
N LYS A 4 4.64 15.76 20.24
CA LYS A 4 4.26 14.90 21.38
C LYS A 4 3.66 13.59 20.85
N ARG A 5 4.14 12.46 21.36
CA ARG A 5 3.60 11.12 21.07
C ARG A 5 2.48 10.84 22.05
N CYS A 6 1.29 10.52 21.55
CA CYS A 6 0.21 10.02 22.40
C CYS A 6 0.27 8.49 22.58
N HIS A 7 1.25 7.82 21.95
CA HIS A 7 1.44 6.37 21.95
C HIS A 7 0.26 5.54 21.39
N TYR A 8 -0.85 6.17 21.01
CA TYR A 8 -1.88 5.60 20.15
C TYR A 8 -1.43 5.60 18.69
N VAL A 9 -0.32 4.91 18.40
CA VAL A 9 0.35 4.80 17.07
C VAL A 9 -0.63 4.46 15.96
N ASN A 10 -1.67 3.76 16.36
CA ASN A 10 -2.72 3.29 15.51
C ASN A 10 -3.77 4.38 15.22
N ARG A 11 -4.26 5.09 16.24
CA ARG A 11 -5.38 6.03 16.13
C ARG A 11 -4.95 7.47 15.83
N CYS A 12 -3.66 7.77 15.99
CA CYS A 12 -3.15 9.12 15.84
C CYS A 12 -2.41 9.25 14.51
N PRO A 13 -2.87 10.10 13.57
CA PRO A 13 -2.17 10.33 12.31
C PRO A 13 -0.73 10.82 12.52
N ILE A 14 -0.45 11.59 13.58
CA ILE A 14 0.91 12.03 13.93
C ILE A 14 1.78 10.83 14.34
N CYS A 15 1.28 9.94 15.19
CA CYS A 15 2.08 8.79 15.65
C CYS A 15 2.28 7.76 14.52
N ASN A 16 1.30 7.58 13.62
CA ASN A 16 1.44 6.77 12.42
C ASN A 16 2.55 7.34 11.51
N TYR A 17 2.50 8.65 11.21
CA TYR A 17 3.53 9.32 10.42
C TYR A 17 4.95 9.13 11.01
N LEU A 18 5.11 9.30 12.32
CA LEU A 18 6.40 9.08 13.00
C LEU A 18 6.88 7.62 12.89
N ARG A 19 5.95 6.65 12.93
CA ARG A 19 6.27 5.23 12.71
C ARG A 19 6.73 4.97 11.28
N LYS A 20 6.04 5.52 10.28
CA LYS A 20 6.45 5.41 8.86
C LYS A 20 7.86 5.96 8.67
N LYS A 21 8.15 7.15 9.23
CA LYS A 21 9.51 7.73 9.21
C LYS A 21 10.56 6.82 9.84
N TYR A 22 10.26 6.24 11.00
CA TYR A 22 11.17 5.33 11.68
C TYR A 22 11.48 4.07 10.84
N VAL A 23 10.46 3.43 10.28
CA VAL A 23 10.65 2.25 9.43
C VAL A 23 11.39 2.61 8.15
N HIS A 24 11.07 3.74 7.52
CA HIS A 24 11.81 4.22 6.35
C HIS A 24 13.30 4.38 6.69
N MET A 25 13.63 5.10 7.76
CA MET A 25 15.00 5.25 8.25
C MET A 25 15.69 3.90 8.53
N LYS A 26 15.00 2.93 9.14
CA LYS A 26 15.54 1.59 9.39
C LYS A 26 15.75 0.76 8.12
N SER A 27 14.88 0.90 7.13
CA SER A 27 14.95 0.16 5.87
C SER A 27 15.95 0.74 4.86
N SER A 28 16.23 2.05 4.93
CA SER A 28 17.07 2.75 3.96
C SER A 28 18.47 2.16 3.78
N PRO A 29 19.24 1.82 4.84
CA PRO A 29 20.58 1.24 4.65
C PRO A 29 20.56 -0.10 3.89
N TYR A 30 19.56 -0.93 4.18
CA TYR A 30 19.38 -2.22 3.50
C TYR A 30 18.96 -2.04 2.05
N ARG A 31 18.08 -1.08 1.79
CA ARG A 31 17.67 -0.71 0.43
C ARG A 31 18.85 -0.18 -0.38
N GLN A 32 19.67 0.71 0.19
CA GLN A 32 20.83 1.26 -0.50
C GLN A 32 21.82 0.16 -0.87
N ARG A 33 22.23 -0.68 0.09
CA ARG A 33 23.11 -1.83 -0.15
C ARG A 33 22.56 -2.76 -1.24
N LEU A 34 21.25 -3.00 -1.25
CA LEU A 34 20.61 -3.81 -2.27
C LEU A 34 20.74 -3.19 -3.68
N LEU A 35 20.46 -1.89 -3.80
CA LEU A 35 20.52 -1.16 -5.07
C LEU A 35 21.98 -1.08 -5.58
N ASP A 36 22.93 -0.82 -4.69
CA ASP A 36 24.37 -0.77 -5.03
C ASP A 36 24.90 -2.11 -5.57
N ASN A 37 24.22 -3.22 -5.28
CA ASN A 37 24.58 -4.57 -5.71
C ASN A 37 23.65 -5.13 -6.81
N GLY A 38 23.04 -4.25 -7.61
CA GLY A 38 22.21 -4.64 -8.75
C GLY A 38 20.85 -5.27 -8.38
N GLY A 39 20.48 -5.22 -7.10
CA GLY A 39 19.14 -5.58 -6.63
C GLY A 39 18.13 -4.46 -6.86
N ARG A 40 16.88 -4.70 -6.47
CA ARG A 40 15.78 -3.76 -6.68
C ARG A 40 14.78 -3.77 -5.53
N ASN A 41 14.15 -2.62 -5.30
CA ASN A 41 13.05 -2.49 -4.35
C ASN A 41 11.73 -2.41 -5.11
N LEU A 42 10.87 -3.41 -4.93
CA LEU A 42 9.55 -3.46 -5.53
C LEU A 42 8.49 -2.92 -4.57
N LEU A 43 7.49 -2.23 -5.10
CA LEU A 43 6.25 -1.90 -4.42
C LEU A 43 5.13 -2.76 -5.00
N LEU A 44 4.55 -3.61 -4.16
CA LEU A 44 3.41 -4.46 -4.50
C LEU A 44 2.17 -3.90 -3.80
N THR A 45 1.12 -3.57 -4.54
CA THR A 45 -0.14 -3.07 -3.97
C THR A 45 -1.24 -4.10 -4.15
N PHE A 46 -1.83 -4.57 -3.04
CA PHE A 46 -2.90 -5.56 -3.02
C PHE A 46 -4.21 -4.92 -2.59
N THR A 47 -5.25 -5.11 -3.39
CA THR A 47 -6.56 -4.53 -3.14
C THR A 47 -7.64 -5.61 -3.12
N LEU A 48 -8.73 -5.34 -2.40
CA LEU A 48 -9.95 -6.16 -2.47
C LEU A 48 -10.96 -5.46 -3.37
N ARG A 49 -11.83 -6.25 -4.01
CA ARG A 49 -13.08 -5.68 -4.51
C ARG A 49 -13.86 -5.17 -3.30
N HIS A 50 -14.29 -3.93 -3.37
CA HIS A 50 -15.04 -3.29 -2.31
C HIS A 50 -16.34 -2.71 -2.86
N GLN A 51 -17.36 -2.72 -2.02
CA GLN A 51 -18.65 -2.12 -2.26
C GLN A 51 -19.02 -1.30 -1.03
N LYS A 52 -19.86 -0.27 -1.21
CA LYS A 52 -20.26 0.64 -0.13
C LYS A 52 -20.92 -0.08 1.06
N THR A 53 -21.54 -1.23 0.83
CA THR A 53 -22.20 -2.06 1.84
C THR A 53 -21.23 -2.91 2.67
N HIS A 54 -19.97 -3.05 2.23
CA HIS A 54 -18.97 -3.83 2.97
C HIS A 54 -18.56 -3.11 4.26
N ARG A 55 -18.64 -3.84 5.37
CA ARG A 55 -18.19 -3.34 6.67
C ARG A 55 -16.67 -3.23 6.70
N LEU A 56 -16.15 -2.09 7.15
CA LEU A 56 -14.72 -1.82 7.28
C LEU A 56 -13.96 -2.94 8.01
N VAL A 57 -14.50 -3.41 9.14
CA VAL A 57 -13.87 -4.45 9.97
C VAL A 57 -13.75 -5.78 9.21
N THR A 58 -14.75 -6.13 8.41
CA THR A 58 -14.75 -7.35 7.59
C THR A 58 -13.69 -7.26 6.51
N SER A 59 -13.64 -6.15 5.76
CA SER A 59 -12.62 -5.92 4.73
C SER A 59 -11.20 -5.97 5.31
N GLN A 60 -10.97 -5.38 6.49
CA GLN A 60 -9.68 -5.47 7.18
C GLN A 60 -9.32 -6.90 7.61
N LYS A 61 -10.30 -7.71 8.04
CA LYS A 61 -10.07 -9.12 8.39
C LYS A 61 -9.64 -9.94 7.18
N ILE A 62 -10.39 -9.82 6.08
CA ILE A 62 -10.12 -10.51 4.83
C ILE A 62 -8.74 -10.11 4.30
N LEU A 63 -8.42 -8.82 4.25
CA LEU A 63 -7.15 -8.33 3.72
C LEU A 63 -5.95 -8.84 4.52
N VAL A 64 -5.98 -8.71 5.86
CA VAL A 64 -4.87 -9.18 6.72
C VAL A 64 -4.66 -10.69 6.58
N TYR A 65 -5.74 -11.46 6.58
CA TYR A 65 -5.66 -12.92 6.46
C TYR A 65 -5.18 -13.35 5.07
N SER A 66 -5.65 -12.67 4.02
CA SER A 66 -5.21 -12.92 2.63
C SER A 66 -3.73 -12.62 2.45
N ILE A 67 -3.21 -11.52 3.00
CA ILE A 67 -1.77 -11.19 2.94
C ILE A 67 -0.93 -12.22 3.69
N LYS A 68 -1.40 -12.72 4.85
CA LYS A 68 -0.74 -13.81 5.55
C LYS A 68 -0.64 -15.05 4.65
N LYS A 69 -1.76 -15.47 4.05
CA LYS A 69 -1.80 -16.61 3.13
C LYS A 69 -0.98 -16.41 1.86
N LEU A 70 -0.90 -15.19 1.34
CA LEU A 70 -0.07 -14.85 0.20
C LEU A 70 1.40 -15.09 0.55
N LYS A 71 1.88 -14.59 1.68
CA LYS A 71 3.28 -14.78 2.10
C LYS A 71 3.65 -16.23 2.39
N GLU A 72 2.68 -17.05 2.78
CA GLU A 72 2.83 -18.51 2.97
C GLU A 72 2.75 -19.30 1.66
N SER A 73 2.21 -18.70 0.59
CA SER A 73 2.01 -19.39 -0.68
C SER A 73 3.32 -19.75 -1.37
N ARG A 74 3.32 -20.83 -2.15
CA ARG A 74 4.47 -21.24 -2.95
C ARG A 74 4.85 -20.20 -4.02
N PRO A 75 3.91 -19.63 -4.81
CA PRO A 75 4.26 -18.59 -5.78
C PRO A 75 4.97 -17.40 -5.13
N PHE A 76 4.51 -16.94 -3.98
CA PHE A 76 5.18 -15.83 -3.30
C PHE A 76 6.51 -16.24 -2.65
N SER A 77 6.52 -17.32 -1.86
CA SER A 77 7.61 -17.62 -0.93
C SER A 77 8.74 -18.47 -1.52
N LYS A 78 8.49 -19.20 -2.62
CA LYS A 78 9.46 -20.12 -3.23
C LYS A 78 9.85 -19.69 -4.64
N GLU A 79 8.94 -19.08 -5.37
CA GLU A 79 9.16 -18.68 -6.77
C GLU A 79 9.56 -17.20 -6.86
N LEU A 80 8.69 -16.27 -6.44
CA LEU A 80 8.95 -14.84 -6.57
C LEU A 80 9.98 -14.32 -5.57
N PHE A 81 9.81 -14.65 -4.30
CA PHE A 81 10.64 -14.10 -3.22
C PHE A 81 11.22 -15.18 -2.31
N PRO A 82 11.94 -16.20 -2.83
CA PRO A 82 12.65 -17.15 -1.98
C PRO A 82 13.74 -16.45 -1.15
N SER A 83 14.14 -17.07 -0.04
CA SER A 83 15.14 -16.49 0.89
C SER A 83 16.43 -16.08 0.19
N LYS A 84 16.89 -16.82 -0.82
CA LYS A 84 18.08 -16.47 -1.62
C LYS A 84 17.99 -15.14 -2.38
N HIS A 85 16.77 -14.71 -2.70
CA HIS A 85 16.53 -13.47 -3.45
C HIS A 85 15.88 -12.37 -2.63
N ARG A 86 15.34 -12.67 -1.44
CA ARG A 86 14.54 -11.73 -0.65
C ARG A 86 15.38 -11.18 0.49
N LEU A 87 15.76 -9.91 0.41
CA LEU A 87 16.52 -9.22 1.44
C LEU A 87 15.61 -8.73 2.58
N TYR A 88 14.46 -8.12 2.24
CA TYR A 88 13.50 -7.67 3.23
C TYR A 88 12.08 -7.58 2.68
N ILE A 89 11.11 -7.52 3.59
CA ILE A 89 9.73 -7.09 3.29
C ILE A 89 9.31 -6.02 4.29
N VAL A 90 8.87 -4.87 3.77
CA VAL A 90 8.04 -3.90 4.52
C VAL A 90 6.58 -4.19 4.22
N THR A 91 5.74 -4.33 5.24
CA THR A 91 4.28 -4.53 5.08
C THR A 91 3.53 -3.37 5.66
N GLU A 92 2.72 -2.71 4.84
CA GLU A 92 1.93 -1.56 5.22
C GLU A 92 0.48 -1.77 4.82
N TYR A 93 -0.43 -1.45 5.73
CA TYR A 93 -1.86 -1.53 5.51
C TYR A 93 -2.46 -0.12 5.56
N GLU A 94 -3.27 0.21 4.56
CA GLU A 94 -3.85 1.54 4.40
C GLU A 94 -5.36 1.46 4.17
N ILE A 95 -6.06 2.53 4.52
CA ILE A 95 -7.51 2.65 4.34
C ILE A 95 -7.74 3.95 3.60
N SER A 96 -8.25 3.85 2.37
CA SER A 96 -8.87 4.98 1.68
C SER A 96 -10.38 4.92 1.88
N TRP A 97 -11.04 6.08 1.74
CA TRP A 97 -12.50 6.20 1.81
C TRP A 97 -12.97 7.22 0.78
N SER A 98 -14.08 6.92 0.12
CA SER A 98 -14.81 7.86 -0.72
C SER A 98 -16.32 7.74 -0.47
N GLU A 99 -17.07 8.78 -0.80
CA GLU A 99 -18.53 8.77 -0.62
C GLU A 99 -19.23 7.80 -1.58
N GLU A 100 -18.66 7.64 -2.77
CA GLU A 100 -19.15 6.77 -3.84
C GLU A 100 -18.87 5.28 -3.52
N ASN A 101 -17.61 4.95 -3.20
CA ASN A 101 -17.17 3.55 -3.09
C ASN A 101 -17.06 3.04 -1.65
N GLY A 102 -17.21 3.91 -0.65
CA GLY A 102 -17.03 3.55 0.75
C GLY A 102 -15.58 3.30 1.10
N TYR A 103 -15.34 2.35 2.02
CA TYR A 103 -13.99 2.01 2.48
C TYR A 103 -13.26 1.10 1.49
N ALA A 104 -12.00 1.42 1.21
CA ALA A 104 -11.11 0.63 0.38
C ALA A 104 -9.79 0.31 1.12
N PRO A 105 -9.81 -0.64 2.06
CA PRO A 105 -8.59 -1.14 2.67
C PRO A 105 -7.70 -1.84 1.64
N HIS A 106 -6.41 -1.54 1.66
CA HIS A 106 -5.41 -2.13 0.78
C HIS A 106 -4.08 -2.33 1.52
N CYS A 107 -3.20 -3.15 0.95
CA CYS A 107 -1.90 -3.47 1.53
C CYS A 107 -0.79 -3.19 0.53
N HIS A 108 0.25 -2.49 0.98
CA HIS A 108 1.52 -2.39 0.27
C HIS A 108 2.54 -3.35 0.86
N LEU A 109 3.23 -4.11 0.01
CA LEU A 109 4.46 -4.81 0.35
C LEU A 109 5.61 -4.14 -0.38
N GLN A 110 6.58 -3.57 0.34
CA GLN A 110 7.85 -3.22 -0.26
C GLN A 110 8.80 -4.40 -0.13
N VAL A 111 9.28 -4.95 -1.24
CA VAL A 111 10.13 -6.13 -1.25
C VAL A 111 11.48 -5.77 -1.84
N GLY A 112 12.51 -5.80 -1.00
CA GLY A 112 13.89 -5.73 -1.46
C GLY A 112 14.30 -7.10 -1.99
N THR A 113 14.59 -7.20 -3.29
CA THR A 113 14.93 -8.47 -3.94
C THR A 113 16.02 -8.38 -4.99
N THR A 114 16.72 -9.49 -5.21
CA THR A 114 17.64 -9.72 -6.34
C THR A 114 17.05 -10.64 -7.42
N ASN A 115 15.77 -11.04 -7.31
CA ASN A 115 15.12 -11.82 -8.36
C ASN A 115 15.09 -10.97 -9.66
N PRO A 116 15.61 -11.45 -10.80
CA PRO A 116 15.65 -10.70 -12.05
C PRO A 116 14.33 -10.68 -12.84
N MET A 117 13.34 -11.51 -12.48
CA MET A 117 12.10 -11.69 -13.26
C MET A 117 11.38 -10.34 -13.56
N PRO A 118 10.91 -10.08 -14.78
CA PRO A 118 10.19 -8.86 -15.13
C PRO A 118 8.95 -8.59 -14.27
N THR A 119 8.62 -7.32 -14.01
CA THR A 119 7.54 -6.93 -13.08
C THR A 119 6.14 -7.30 -13.57
N ASP A 120 5.93 -7.30 -14.89
CA ASP A 120 4.71 -7.74 -15.55
C ASP A 120 4.47 -9.25 -15.39
N GLU A 121 5.53 -10.06 -15.50
CA GLU A 121 5.47 -11.49 -15.22
C GLU A 121 5.15 -11.76 -13.74
N MET A 122 5.85 -11.05 -12.83
CA MET A 122 5.55 -11.11 -11.38
C MET A 122 4.08 -10.72 -11.10
N GLN A 123 3.59 -9.67 -11.78
CA GLN A 123 2.21 -9.23 -11.63
C GLN A 123 1.22 -10.30 -12.07
N SER A 124 1.45 -10.96 -13.21
CA SER A 124 0.59 -12.04 -13.71
C SER A 124 0.46 -13.19 -12.69
N ILE A 125 1.57 -13.61 -12.11
CA ILE A 125 1.62 -14.64 -11.06
C ILE A 125 0.87 -14.17 -9.81
N LEU A 126 1.16 -12.95 -9.33
CA LEU A 126 0.55 -12.42 -8.11
C LEU A 126 -0.94 -12.16 -8.26
N VAL A 127 -1.42 -11.66 -9.40
CA VAL A 127 -2.84 -11.43 -9.64
C VAL A 127 -3.63 -12.73 -9.54
N SER A 128 -3.13 -13.78 -10.19
CA SER A 128 -3.76 -15.10 -10.19
C SER A 128 -3.80 -15.69 -8.79
N GLU A 129 -2.67 -15.64 -8.08
CA GLU A 129 -2.56 -16.17 -6.73
C GLU A 129 -3.39 -15.36 -5.71
N TRP A 130 -3.39 -14.03 -5.84
CA TRP A 130 -4.17 -13.14 -4.98
C TRP A 130 -5.67 -13.42 -5.09
N ARG A 131 -6.19 -13.51 -6.32
CA ARG A 131 -7.60 -13.86 -6.56
C ARG A 131 -7.95 -15.21 -5.97
N ARG A 132 -7.09 -16.22 -6.18
CA ARG A 132 -7.27 -17.57 -5.63
C ARG A 132 -7.33 -17.55 -4.10
N ILE A 133 -6.44 -16.81 -3.44
CA ILE A 133 -6.42 -16.70 -1.99
C ILE A 133 -7.65 -15.97 -1.47
N VAL A 134 -7.97 -14.79 -2.02
CA VAL A 134 -9.15 -14.01 -1.60
C VAL A 134 -10.42 -14.84 -1.77
N GLY A 135 -10.56 -15.58 -2.87
CA GLY A 135 -11.70 -16.46 -3.11
C GLY A 135 -11.82 -17.64 -2.14
N LYS A 136 -10.72 -18.10 -1.53
CA LYS A 136 -10.76 -19.14 -0.50
C LYS A 136 -11.15 -18.61 0.89
N VAL A 137 -10.89 -17.33 1.16
CA VAL A 137 -11.02 -16.77 2.52
C VAL A 137 -12.20 -15.80 2.66
N SER A 138 -12.95 -15.57 1.59
CA SER A 138 -14.05 -14.61 1.55
C SER A 138 -15.11 -14.95 0.51
N SER A 139 -16.23 -14.22 0.51
CA SER A 139 -17.26 -14.33 -0.52
C SER A 139 -16.80 -13.73 -1.87
N LYS A 140 -17.47 -14.13 -2.95
CA LYS A 140 -17.19 -13.66 -4.33
C LYS A 140 -17.19 -12.13 -4.46
N SER A 141 -17.90 -11.41 -3.60
CA SER A 141 -17.97 -9.94 -3.63
C SER A 141 -16.65 -9.24 -3.28
N PHE A 142 -15.70 -9.91 -2.63
CA PHE A 142 -14.39 -9.35 -2.27
C PHE A 142 -13.28 -9.67 -3.27
N ILE A 143 -13.52 -10.60 -4.21
CA ILE A 143 -12.52 -11.04 -5.18
C ILE A 143 -12.27 -9.89 -6.18
N PRO A 144 -11.07 -9.30 -6.23
CA PRO A 144 -10.75 -8.21 -7.15
C PRO A 144 -10.68 -8.73 -8.60
N SER A 145 -10.87 -7.86 -9.59
CA SER A 145 -10.63 -8.23 -11.00
C SER A 145 -9.14 -8.50 -11.26
N TYR A 146 -8.82 -9.12 -12.40
CA TYR A 146 -7.42 -9.28 -12.81
C TYR A 146 -6.70 -7.93 -12.98
N ALA A 147 -7.40 -6.93 -13.53
CA ALA A 147 -6.85 -5.61 -13.80
C ALA A 147 -6.69 -4.71 -12.54
N HIS A 148 -7.42 -4.99 -11.46
CA HIS A 148 -7.49 -4.09 -10.29
C HIS A 148 -7.31 -4.85 -8.97
N GLY A 149 -6.53 -5.93 -8.97
CA GLY A 149 -6.25 -6.71 -7.75
C GLY A 149 -4.86 -6.52 -7.21
N VAL A 150 -3.87 -6.48 -8.10
CA VAL A 150 -2.46 -6.34 -7.76
C VAL A 150 -1.80 -5.36 -8.73
N ASP A 151 -0.97 -4.49 -8.20
CA ASP A 151 -0.06 -3.63 -8.95
C ASP A 151 1.38 -3.92 -8.49
N VAL A 152 2.31 -4.06 -9.44
CA VAL A 152 3.73 -4.32 -9.19
C VAL A 152 4.55 -3.23 -9.88
N SER A 153 5.32 -2.48 -9.10
CA SER A 153 6.16 -1.40 -9.63
C SER A 153 7.54 -1.36 -8.99
N ASN A 154 8.53 -0.84 -9.71
CA ASN A 154 9.84 -0.51 -9.15
C ASN A 154 9.71 0.75 -8.29
N ASN A 155 10.26 0.73 -7.07
CA ASN A 155 10.28 1.86 -6.15
C ASN A 155 11.65 2.03 -5.47
N PRO A 156 12.70 2.49 -6.18
CA PRO A 156 14.05 2.63 -5.62
C PRO A 156 14.11 3.53 -4.38
N SER A 157 13.24 4.55 -4.28
CA SER A 157 13.25 5.50 -3.17
C SER A 157 12.68 4.91 -1.87
N GLY A 158 11.81 3.89 -1.96
CA GLY A 158 11.07 3.34 -0.82
C GLY A 158 10.06 4.33 -0.20
N LYS A 159 9.81 5.48 -0.82
CA LYS A 159 8.75 6.43 -0.47
C LYS A 159 7.52 6.20 -1.36
N HIS A 160 6.34 6.62 -0.89
CA HIS A 160 5.06 6.46 -1.61
C HIS A 160 4.81 7.47 -2.73
N SER A 161 5.75 8.39 -2.95
CA SER A 161 5.77 9.31 -4.10
C SER A 161 7.22 9.71 -4.33
N GLN A 162 7.64 9.68 -5.58
CA GLN A 162 9.02 9.82 -6.05
C GLN A 162 9.68 11.14 -5.60
N ASP A 163 10.88 11.05 -5.02
CA ASP A 163 11.94 12.05 -5.27
C ASP A 163 12.73 11.47 -6.45
N LYS A 164 12.70 12.11 -7.62
CA LYS A 164 13.44 11.64 -8.81
C LYS A 164 13.83 12.77 -9.76
N ASP A 165 14.81 12.44 -10.58
CA ASP A 165 15.73 13.23 -11.42
C ASP A 165 15.07 14.09 -12.52
N ILE A 166 15.82 15.04 -13.09
CA ILE A 166 15.38 16.12 -14.00
C ILE A 166 14.80 15.59 -15.33
N ASP A 167 15.27 14.47 -15.85
CA ASP A 167 14.74 13.90 -17.11
C ASP A 167 13.49 13.02 -16.90
N GLU A 168 13.37 12.37 -15.74
CA GLU A 168 12.12 11.73 -15.32
C GLU A 168 11.04 12.77 -15.03
N LEU A 169 11.39 13.98 -14.58
CA LEU A 169 10.46 15.11 -14.39
C LEU A 169 9.75 15.51 -15.70
N ARG A 170 10.39 15.44 -16.86
CA ARG A 170 9.76 15.76 -18.17
C ARG A 170 8.79 14.68 -18.64
N SER A 171 9.16 13.41 -18.47
CA SER A 171 8.26 12.27 -18.74
C SER A 171 7.10 12.24 -17.75
N MET A 172 7.38 12.61 -16.49
CA MET A 172 6.39 12.85 -15.47
C MET A 172 5.54 14.08 -15.76
N GLU A 173 6.00 15.14 -16.40
CA GLU A 173 5.13 16.25 -16.80
C GLU A 173 4.10 15.79 -17.83
N ALA A 174 4.50 14.96 -18.80
CA ALA A 174 3.55 14.35 -19.74
C ALA A 174 2.58 13.39 -19.03
N MET A 175 3.09 12.58 -18.09
CA MET A 175 2.29 11.67 -17.27
C MET A 175 1.42 12.39 -16.24
N HIS A 176 1.85 13.52 -15.69
CA HIS A 176 1.14 14.40 -14.77
C HIS A 176 0.15 15.25 -15.54
N LYS A 177 0.41 15.62 -16.80
CA LYS A 177 -0.62 16.21 -17.67
C LYS A 177 -1.69 15.19 -17.98
N ARG A 178 -1.33 13.93 -18.28
CA ARG A 178 -2.30 12.82 -18.45
C ARG A 178 -3.03 12.48 -17.15
N THR A 179 -2.32 12.40 -16.04
CA THR A 179 -2.85 12.07 -14.72
C THR A 179 -3.64 13.24 -14.16
N ALA A 180 -3.26 14.49 -14.37
CA ALA A 180 -4.02 15.68 -14.01
C ALA A 180 -5.20 15.88 -14.94
N LYS A 181 -5.15 15.43 -16.21
CA LYS A 181 -6.32 15.36 -17.09
C LYS A 181 -7.30 14.29 -16.60
N GLN A 182 -6.83 13.06 -16.36
CA GLN A 182 -7.64 11.98 -15.77
C GLN A 182 -8.11 12.29 -14.35
N THR A 183 -7.29 12.97 -13.56
CA THR A 183 -7.60 13.41 -12.21
C THR A 183 -8.54 14.60 -12.28
N ARG A 184 -8.41 15.58 -13.17
CA ARG A 184 -9.43 16.62 -13.40
C ARG A 184 -10.75 16.02 -13.89
N GLU A 185 -10.72 15.00 -14.74
CA GLU A 185 -11.90 14.24 -15.15
C GLU A 185 -12.52 13.45 -13.98
N ARG A 186 -11.70 12.85 -13.10
CA ARG A 186 -12.13 12.18 -11.86
C ARG A 186 -12.51 13.16 -10.74
N LEU A 187 -11.98 14.37 -10.72
CA LEU A 187 -12.26 15.48 -9.79
C LEU A 187 -13.51 16.25 -10.23
N ARG A 188 -13.83 16.23 -11.53
CA ARG A 188 -15.14 16.62 -12.07
C ARG A 188 -16.23 15.61 -11.72
N LYS A 189 -15.88 14.35 -11.41
CA LYS A 189 -16.82 13.42 -10.76
C LYS A 189 -17.01 13.85 -9.30
N LYS A 190 -18.25 14.20 -8.94
CA LYS A 190 -18.66 14.37 -7.54
C LYS A 190 -18.33 13.09 -6.74
N GLY A 191 -17.57 13.19 -5.64
CA GLY A 191 -17.54 12.15 -4.59
C GLY A 191 -16.25 11.34 -4.36
N SER A 192 -15.14 11.61 -5.06
CA SER A 192 -13.83 10.97 -4.79
C SER A 192 -12.95 11.85 -3.88
N PHE A 193 -12.40 11.28 -2.80
CA PHE A 193 -11.56 11.99 -1.84
C PHE A 193 -10.19 11.31 -1.67
N SER A 194 -9.12 11.94 -2.14
CA SER A 194 -7.74 11.63 -1.76
C SER A 194 -7.37 12.30 -0.42
N GLN A 195 -6.27 11.88 0.22
CA GLN A 195 -5.81 12.47 1.49
C GLN A 195 -5.58 14.00 1.43
N ILE A 196 -5.25 14.52 0.25
CA ILE A 196 -5.04 15.96 0.00
C ILE A 196 -6.39 16.69 -0.17
N GLN A 197 -7.35 16.12 -0.90
CA GLN A 197 -8.71 16.66 -0.95
C GLN A 197 -9.38 16.63 0.43
N MET A 198 -9.13 15.60 1.22
CA MET A 198 -9.65 15.46 2.59
C MET A 198 -9.24 16.63 3.49
N GLN A 199 -8.00 17.11 3.39
CA GLN A 199 -7.55 18.26 4.17
C GLN A 199 -8.25 19.55 3.71
N TYR A 200 -8.40 19.74 2.40
CA TYR A 200 -9.07 20.90 1.80
C TYR A 200 -10.57 21.01 2.14
N TYR A 201 -11.32 19.89 2.16
CA TYR A 201 -12.75 19.92 2.48
C TYR A 201 -13.05 20.15 3.97
N VAL A 202 -12.15 19.73 4.87
CA VAL A 202 -12.28 20.02 6.32
C VAL A 202 -12.10 21.51 6.59
N THR A 203 -11.22 22.18 5.85
CA THR A 203 -11.00 23.62 5.99
C THR A 203 -12.17 24.47 5.44
N GLU A 204 -12.91 23.99 4.45
CA GLU A 204 -14.02 24.73 3.82
C GLU A 204 -15.43 24.45 4.41
N LYS A 205 -15.57 23.64 5.47
CA LYS A 205 -16.85 23.35 6.18
C LYS A 205 -18.05 22.97 5.27
N LYS A 206 -17.85 22.24 4.18
CA LYS A 206 -18.95 21.75 3.30
C LYS A 206 -19.72 20.57 3.94
N THR A 207 -20.96 20.29 3.52
CA THR A 207 -21.78 19.15 3.99
C THR A 207 -21.11 17.77 3.86
N THR A 208 -20.20 17.62 2.90
CA THR A 208 -19.32 16.45 2.74
C THR A 208 -18.31 16.26 3.87
N ALA A 209 -17.95 17.33 4.58
CA ALA A 209 -17.05 17.28 5.75
C ALA A 209 -17.66 16.46 6.90
N ASN A 210 -18.97 16.51 7.10
CA ASN A 210 -19.63 15.73 8.17
C ASN A 210 -19.59 14.22 7.88
N LYS A 211 -19.86 13.80 6.63
CA LYS A 211 -19.73 12.40 6.21
C LYS A 211 -18.29 11.91 6.33
N PHE A 212 -17.34 12.76 5.93
CA PHE A 212 -15.92 12.47 6.07
C PHE A 212 -15.49 12.35 7.54
N LEU A 213 -15.88 13.28 8.40
CA LEU A 213 -15.60 13.23 9.84
C LEU A 213 -16.20 11.98 10.48
N ALA A 214 -17.41 11.58 10.07
CA ALA A 214 -18.02 10.32 10.50
C ALA A 214 -17.19 9.11 10.05
N ALA A 215 -16.76 9.09 8.78
CA ALA A 215 -15.92 8.02 8.25
C ALA A 215 -14.56 7.94 8.96
N LEU A 216 -13.92 9.08 9.25
CA LEU A 216 -12.70 9.14 10.05
C LEU A 216 -12.92 8.60 11.46
N LYS A 217 -13.99 9.03 12.14
CA LYS A 217 -14.33 8.51 13.48
C LYS A 217 -14.51 6.99 13.44
N GLU A 218 -15.19 6.47 12.42
CA GLU A 218 -15.36 5.03 12.25
C GLU A 218 -14.02 4.31 12.02
N ILE A 219 -13.15 4.84 11.14
CA ILE A 219 -11.79 4.32 10.95
C ILE A 219 -11.04 4.32 12.28
N TYR A 220 -11.05 5.43 13.01
CA TYR A 220 -10.31 5.53 14.26
C TYR A 220 -10.83 4.58 15.36
N LYS A 221 -12.15 4.39 15.44
CA LYS A 221 -12.81 3.49 16.39
C LYS A 221 -12.58 2.02 16.04
N ASN A 222 -12.75 1.66 14.76
CA ASN A 222 -12.91 0.27 14.32
C ASN A 222 -11.68 -0.33 13.61
N THR A 223 -10.61 0.44 13.39
CA THR A 223 -9.41 -0.16 12.78
C THR A 223 -8.75 -1.15 13.73
N ARG A 224 -8.59 -2.38 13.25
CA ARG A 224 -7.94 -3.49 13.96
C ARG A 224 -6.48 -3.14 14.28
N ARG A 225 -5.99 -3.61 15.42
CA ARG A 225 -4.57 -3.43 15.82
C ARG A 225 -3.60 -3.98 14.76
N SER A 226 -3.93 -5.13 14.16
CA SER A 226 -3.13 -5.76 13.10
C SER A 226 -3.08 -4.97 11.79
N PHE A 227 -4.11 -4.17 11.49
CA PHE A 227 -4.18 -3.34 10.28
C PHE A 227 -3.30 -2.09 10.37
N ARG A 228 -2.68 -1.83 11.53
CA ARG A 228 -1.87 -0.62 11.72
C ARG A 228 -0.42 -0.95 12.04
N ALA A 229 -0.05 -2.20 11.78
CA ALA A 229 1.30 -2.67 11.96
C ALA A 229 2.07 -2.54 10.64
N LEU A 230 2.92 -1.52 10.59
CA LEU A 230 4.02 -1.43 9.65
C LEU A 230 5.13 -2.38 10.14
N PHE A 231 5.35 -3.47 9.40
CA PHE A 231 6.34 -4.49 9.74
C PHE A 231 7.53 -4.37 8.80
N PHE A 232 8.73 -4.31 9.34
CA PHE A 232 9.95 -4.40 8.57
C PHE A 232 10.69 -5.68 8.97
N ASN A 233 10.76 -6.63 8.04
CA ASN A 233 11.38 -7.92 8.26
C ASN A 233 12.60 -8.04 7.34
N THR A 234 13.79 -8.10 7.91
CA THR A 234 15.05 -8.36 7.20
C THR A 234 15.35 -9.86 7.19
N ASN A 235 16.06 -10.31 6.15
CA ASN A 235 16.57 -11.66 6.03
C ASN A 235 18.08 -11.64 6.30
N SER A 236 18.48 -12.04 7.51
CA SER A 236 19.90 -12.13 7.92
C SER A 236 20.71 -13.13 7.12
N HIS A 237 20.08 -14.08 6.43
CA HIS A 237 20.73 -15.14 5.64
C HIS A 237 20.78 -14.80 4.14
N HIS A 238 20.53 -13.55 3.77
CA HIS A 238 20.62 -13.15 2.37
C HIS A 238 22.09 -13.18 1.90
N PRO A 239 22.39 -13.64 0.66
CA PRO A 239 23.75 -13.69 0.12
C PRO A 239 24.53 -12.37 0.15
N LEU A 240 23.84 -11.24 0.27
CA LEU A 240 24.46 -9.91 0.39
C LEU A 240 25.12 -9.65 1.75
N TYR A 241 24.88 -10.49 2.76
CA TYR A 241 25.56 -10.45 4.05
C TYR A 241 26.57 -11.59 4.23
N SER A 242 26.70 -12.46 3.23
CA SER A 242 27.65 -13.57 3.19
C SER A 242 29.02 -13.08 2.75
#